data_AF-A0A2H6AJQ7-F1
#
_entry.id   AF-A0A2H6AJQ7-F1
#
_cell.length_a   1.000
_cell.length_b   1.000
_cell.length_c   1.000
_cell.angle_alpha   90.00
_cell.angle_beta   90.00
_cell.angle_gamma   90.00
#
_symmetry.space_group_name_H-M   'P 1'
#
loop_
_entity.id
_entity.type
_entity.pdbx_description
1 polymer ?
#
loop_
_entity_poly.entity_id
_entity_poly.type
_entity_poly.pdbx_seq_one_letter_code
_entity_poly.pdbx_strand_id
1 'polypeptide(L)'
;MAHTGTVRVKPGLDRFLLSKKLLMLLIVVFGLAFVYVHLKLEGTKLGYTLSANLSRERELIRENLALQAEFMKLKSPERIANIARGLGFKLPTQQDVIYIVEESPLVGERE
;
A
#
# COMPACT_ATOMS: atom_id res chain seq x y z
N MET A 1 70.69 48.10 2.98
CA MET A 1 69.27 47.72 3.19
C MET A 1 68.61 47.49 1.85
N ALA A 2 67.71 46.51 1.78
CA ALA A 2 66.81 46.11 0.69
C ALA A 2 67.41 45.27 -0.46
N HIS A 3 67.35 43.93 -0.30
CA HIS A 3 67.28 42.99 -1.42
C HIS A 3 65.79 42.79 -1.77
N THR A 4 65.33 43.37 -2.87
CA THR A 4 63.95 43.19 -3.34
C THR A 4 63.95 42.19 -4.49
N GLY A 5 63.71 40.92 -4.17
CA GLY A 5 63.49 39.89 -5.17
C GLY A 5 62.14 40.10 -5.85
N THR A 6 62.17 40.32 -7.16
CA THR A 6 60.95 40.41 -7.98
C THR A 6 60.49 39.01 -8.36
N VAL A 7 59.39 38.55 -7.75
CA VAL A 7 58.74 37.28 -8.08
C VAL A 7 58.03 37.42 -9.43
N ARG A 8 58.65 36.88 -10.47
CA ARG A 8 58.10 36.85 -11.83
C ARG A 8 57.05 35.74 -11.95
N VAL A 9 55.79 36.10 -11.67
CA VAL A 9 54.63 35.25 -11.97
C VAL A 9 54.51 35.04 -13.48
N LYS A 10 54.36 33.77 -13.91
CA LYS A 10 54.32 33.34 -15.32
C LYS A 10 52.86 33.43 -15.82
N PRO A 11 52.47 34.45 -16.60
CA PRO A 11 51.06 34.80 -16.87
C PRO A 11 50.32 33.80 -17.78
N GLY A 12 51.04 32.84 -18.39
CA GLY A 12 50.44 31.85 -19.29
C GLY A 12 49.83 30.64 -18.58
N LEU A 13 50.32 30.27 -17.39
CA LEU A 13 49.90 29.02 -16.72
C LEU A 13 48.50 29.16 -16.09
N ASP A 14 48.17 30.34 -15.58
CA ASP A 14 46.92 30.61 -14.88
C ASP A 14 45.71 30.51 -15.82
N ARG A 15 45.85 30.96 -17.07
CA ARG A 15 44.79 30.88 -18.10
C ARG A 15 44.49 29.43 -18.49
N PHE A 16 45.52 28.59 -18.61
CA PHE A 16 45.32 27.16 -18.86
C PHE A 16 44.64 26.47 -17.68
N LEU A 17 45.03 26.78 -16.45
CA LEU A 17 44.38 26.23 -15.25
C LEU A 17 42.93 26.69 -15.12
N LEU A 18 42.64 27.96 -15.41
CA LEU A 18 41.28 28.51 -15.45
C LEU A 18 40.43 27.82 -16.53
N SER A 19 40.97 27.63 -17.74
CA SER A 19 40.27 26.92 -18.82
C SER A 19 39.97 25.45 -18.48
N LYS A 20 40.91 24.75 -17.84
CA LYS A 20 40.74 23.37 -17.39
C LYS A 20 39.70 23.26 -16.26
N LYS A 21 39.72 24.19 -15.30
CA LYS A 21 38.71 24.27 -14.23
C LYS A 21 37.32 24.53 -14.79
N LEU A 22 37.21 25.42 -15.77
CA LEU A 22 35.95 25.72 -16.44
C LEU A 22 35.41 24.50 -17.20
N LEU A 23 36.28 23.78 -17.91
CA LEU A 23 35.92 22.54 -18.60
C LEU A 23 35.45 21.45 -17.62
N MET A 24 36.13 21.31 -16.48
CA MET A 24 35.75 20.34 -15.45
C MET A 24 34.38 20.68 -14.84
N LEU A 25 34.13 21.96 -14.55
CA LEU A 25 32.84 22.42 -14.07
C LEU A 25 31.72 22.18 -15.09
N LEU A 26 31.99 22.42 -16.38
CA LEU A 26 31.05 22.13 -17.46
C LEU A 26 30.66 20.64 -17.47
N ILE A 27 31.64 19.75 -17.40
CA ILE A 27 31.42 18.29 -17.37
C ILE A 27 30.58 17.88 -16.16
N VAL A 28 30.86 18.43 -14.98
CA VAL A 28 30.09 18.15 -13.76
C VAL A 28 28.63 18.61 -13.92
N VAL A 29 28.41 19.82 -14.42
CA VAL A 29 27.05 20.36 -14.63
C VAL A 29 26.26 19.51 -15.63
N PHE A 30 26.86 19.15 -16.76
CA PHE A 30 26.21 18.27 -17.73
C PHE A 30 25.98 16.87 -17.14
N GLY A 31 26.93 16.32 -16.41
CA GLY A 31 26.77 15.03 -15.72
C GLY A 31 25.58 15.03 -14.76
N LEU A 32 25.45 16.07 -13.92
CA LEU A 32 24.29 16.23 -13.04
C LEU A 32 22.97 16.35 -13.83
N ALA A 33 22.97 17.08 -14.95
CA ALA A 33 21.79 17.22 -15.79
C ALA A 33 21.35 15.87 -16.40
N PHE A 34 22.30 15.04 -16.86
CA PHE A 34 22.01 13.70 -17.35
C PHE A 34 21.46 12.79 -16.26
N VAL A 35 22.07 12.80 -15.07
CA VAL A 35 21.58 12.03 -13.91
C VAL A 35 20.17 12.47 -13.50
N TYR A 36 19.90 13.77 -13.47
CA TYR A 36 18.58 14.31 -13.16
C TYR A 36 17.52 13.86 -14.17
N VAL A 37 17.83 13.95 -15.46
CA VAL A 37 16.94 13.50 -16.53
C VAL A 37 16.68 12.00 -16.43
N HIS A 38 17.72 11.21 -16.14
CA HIS A 38 17.59 9.75 -15.96
C HIS A 38 16.70 9.40 -14.76
N LEU A 39 16.95 9.99 -13.58
CA LEU A 39 16.11 9.81 -12.40
C LEU A 39 14.67 10.25 -12.65
N LYS A 40 14.46 11.34 -13.39
CA LYS A 40 13.11 11.84 -13.72
C LYS A 40 12.39 10.91 -14.69
N LEU A 41 13.10 10.33 -15.66
CA LEU A 41 12.56 9.32 -16.57
C LEU A 41 12.21 8.02 -15.83
N GLU A 42 13.06 7.57 -14.90
CA GLU A 42 12.80 6.40 -14.06
C GLU A 42 11.65 6.63 -13.08
N GLY A 43 11.61 7.79 -12.42
CA GLY A 43 10.50 8.18 -11.55
C GLY A 43 9.16 8.24 -12.29
N THR A 44 9.17 8.60 -13.58
CA THR A 44 7.97 8.60 -14.41
C THR A 44 7.53 7.17 -14.75
N LYS A 45 8.47 6.26 -15.10
CA LYS A 45 8.15 4.84 -15.35
C LYS A 45 7.67 4.11 -14.10
N LEU A 46 8.28 4.38 -12.95
CA LEU A 46 7.87 3.87 -11.64
C LEU A 46 6.44 4.32 -11.29
N GLY A 47 6.12 5.60 -11.54
CA GLY A 47 4.77 6.14 -11.37
C GLY A 47 3.72 5.41 -12.20
N TYR A 48 4.01 5.12 -13.48
CA TYR A 48 3.07 4.40 -14.35
C TYR A 48 2.85 2.94 -13.93
N THR A 49 3.92 2.21 -13.57
CA THR A 49 3.78 0.84 -13.07
C THR A 49 3.09 0.78 -11.72
N LEU A 50 3.28 1.79 -10.87
CA LEU A 50 2.61 1.90 -9.58
C LEU A 50 1.11 2.22 -9.77
N SER A 51 0.77 3.14 -10.68
CA SER A 51 -0.63 3.46 -11.00
C SER A 51 -1.38 2.29 -11.62
N ALA A 52 -0.75 1.52 -12.52
CA ALA A 52 -1.39 0.34 -13.12
C ALA A 52 -1.64 -0.77 -12.10
N ASN A 53 -0.69 -1.04 -11.19
CA ASN A 53 -0.88 -2.02 -10.13
C ASN A 53 -1.91 -1.56 -9.08
N LEU A 54 -1.88 -0.28 -8.71
CA LEU A 54 -2.84 0.28 -7.74
C LEU A 54 -4.29 0.29 -8.28
N SER A 55 -4.46 0.43 -9.59
CA SER A 55 -5.79 0.37 -10.22
C SER A 55 -6.37 -1.04 -10.13
N ARG A 56 -5.58 -2.06 -10.45
CA ARG A 56 -5.98 -3.47 -10.32
C ARG A 56 -6.24 -3.87 -8.88
N GLU A 57 -5.40 -3.41 -7.96
CA GLU A 57 -5.59 -3.65 -6.52
C GLU A 57 -6.91 -3.05 -6.02
N ARG A 58 -7.22 -1.80 -6.42
CA ARG A 58 -8.49 -1.16 -6.06
C ARG A 58 -9.70 -1.86 -6.67
N GLU A 59 -9.58 -2.35 -7.90
CA GLU A 59 -10.64 -3.10 -8.58
C GLU A 59 -10.92 -4.42 -7.84
N LEU A 60 -9.87 -5.18 -7.53
CA LEU A 60 -9.98 -6.43 -6.77
C LEU A 60 -10.56 -6.22 -5.36
N ILE A 61 -10.17 -5.17 -4.66
CA ILE A 61 -10.74 -4.84 -3.33
C ILE A 61 -12.23 -4.51 -3.44
N ARG A 62 -12.63 -3.74 -4.45
CA ARG A 62 -14.05 -3.42 -4.67
C ARG A 62 -14.87 -4.66 -4.97
N GLU A 63 -14.36 -5.53 -5.83
CA GLU A 63 -15.04 -6.77 -6.19
C GLU A 63 -15.15 -7.72 -4.99
N ASN A 64 -14.09 -7.85 -4.19
CA ASN A 64 -14.11 -8.64 -2.96
C ASN A 64 -15.17 -8.13 -1.96
N LEU A 65 -15.22 -6.82 -1.74
CA LEU A 65 -16.23 -6.21 -0.86
C LEU A 65 -17.66 -6.43 -1.38
N ALA A 66 -17.88 -6.32 -2.69
CA ALA A 66 -19.17 -6.59 -3.30
C ALA A 66 -19.59 -8.06 -3.10
N LEU A 67 -18.69 -8.99 -3.40
CA LEU A 67 -18.90 -10.44 -3.20
C LEU A 67 -19.17 -10.77 -1.73
N GLN A 68 -18.45 -10.15 -0.80
CA GLN A 68 -18.67 -10.38 0.63
C GLN A 68 -20.04 -9.86 1.09
N ALA A 69 -20.47 -8.71 0.57
CA ALA A 69 -21.80 -8.18 0.84
C ALA A 69 -22.90 -9.09 0.27
N GLU A 70 -22.73 -9.58 -0.95
CA GLU A 70 -23.64 -10.56 -1.55
C GLU A 70 -23.68 -11.86 -0.76
N PHE A 71 -22.53 -12.42 -0.39
CA PHE A 71 -22.45 -13.63 0.42
C PHE A 71 -23.19 -13.47 1.75
N MET A 72 -23.00 -12.34 2.44
CA MET A 72 -23.71 -12.02 3.69
C MET A 72 -25.22 -11.89 3.48
N LYS A 73 -25.64 -11.30 2.35
CA LYS A 73 -27.04 -11.22 1.96
C LYS A 73 -27.62 -12.60 1.65
N LEU A 74 -26.87 -13.48 0.98
CA LEU A 74 -27.30 -14.85 0.69
C LEU A 74 -27.44 -15.69 1.95
N LYS A 75 -26.54 -15.49 2.92
CA LYS A 75 -26.54 -16.15 4.25
C LYS A 75 -27.49 -15.49 5.24
N SER A 76 -28.15 -14.38 4.88
CA SER A 76 -28.93 -13.62 5.85
C SER A 76 -30.06 -14.49 6.45
N PRO A 77 -30.26 -14.46 7.77
CA PRO A 77 -31.34 -15.19 8.42
C PRO A 77 -32.71 -14.84 7.84
N GLU A 78 -32.88 -13.60 7.41
CA GLU A 78 -34.09 -13.11 6.76
C GLU A 78 -34.39 -13.85 5.45
N ARG A 79 -33.38 -14.05 4.60
CA ARG A 79 -33.54 -14.82 3.35
C ARG A 79 -33.88 -16.28 3.64
N ILE A 80 -33.20 -16.90 4.61
CA ILE A 80 -33.48 -18.27 5.03
C ILE A 80 -34.91 -18.40 5.56
N ALA A 81 -35.35 -17.46 6.40
CA ALA A 81 -36.70 -17.42 6.93
C ALA A 81 -37.76 -17.20 5.83
N ASN A 82 -37.46 -16.37 4.82
CA ASN A 82 -38.34 -16.16 3.67
C ASN A 82 -38.49 -17.43 2.83
N ILE A 83 -37.40 -18.14 2.54
CA ILE A 83 -37.42 -19.44 1.82
C ILE A 83 -38.19 -20.48 2.64
N ALA A 84 -37.92 -20.59 3.94
CA ALA A 84 -38.61 -21.53 4.82
C ALA A 84 -40.12 -21.25 4.87
N ARG A 85 -40.53 -19.97 4.97
CA ARG A 85 -41.94 -19.57 4.89
C ARG A 85 -42.60 -19.95 3.56
N GLY A 86 -41.89 -19.79 2.44
CA GLY A 86 -42.38 -20.20 1.11
C GLY A 86 -42.58 -21.72 0.99
N LEU A 87 -41.81 -22.51 1.73
CA LEU A 87 -41.95 -23.97 1.82
C LEU A 87 -42.99 -24.42 2.87
N GLY A 88 -43.71 -23.48 3.50
CA GLY A 88 -44.76 -23.77 4.48
C GLY A 88 -44.25 -23.95 5.92
N PHE A 89 -42.96 -23.73 6.18
CA PHE A 89 -42.42 -23.74 7.55
C PHE A 89 -42.86 -22.48 8.31
N LYS A 90 -43.09 -22.65 9.61
CA LYS A 90 -43.48 -21.59 10.54
C LYS A 90 -42.33 -21.36 11.51
N LEU A 91 -42.11 -20.12 11.95
CA LEU A 91 -41.17 -19.89 13.04
C LEU A 91 -41.72 -20.56 14.32
N PRO A 92 -40.88 -21.27 15.08
CA PRO A 92 -41.30 -21.84 16.36
C PRO A 92 -41.67 -20.71 17.31
N THR A 93 -42.73 -20.92 18.08
CA THR A 93 -43.14 -20.04 19.18
C THR A 93 -42.51 -20.51 20.48
N GLN A 94 -42.54 -19.68 21.54
CA GLN A 94 -41.99 -20.06 22.85
C GLN A 94 -42.63 -21.33 23.42
N GLN A 95 -43.85 -21.66 22.98
CA GLN A 95 -44.60 -22.84 23.41
C GLN A 95 -44.12 -24.13 22.73
N ASP A 96 -43.38 -24.02 21.61
CA ASP A 96 -42.87 -25.15 20.84
C ASP A 96 -41.46 -25.59 21.29
N VAL A 97 -40.85 -24.85 22.22
CA VAL A 97 -39.51 -25.14 22.75
C VAL A 97 -39.63 -26.05 23.97
N ILE A 98 -39.23 -27.32 23.82
CA ILE A 98 -39.18 -28.28 24.92
C ILE A 98 -37.74 -28.35 25.45
N TYR A 99 -37.57 -28.04 26.73
CA TYR A 99 -36.30 -28.25 27.43
C TYR A 99 -36.32 -29.64 28.06
N ILE A 100 -35.41 -30.51 27.62
CA ILE A 100 -35.18 -31.80 28.29
C ILE A 100 -34.21 -31.51 29.43
N VAL A 101 -34.73 -31.46 30.65
CA VAL A 101 -33.89 -31.46 31.86
C VAL A 101 -33.56 -32.93 32.12
N GLU A 102 -32.30 -33.33 31.94
CA GLU A 102 -31.83 -34.60 32.48
C GLU A 102 -31.95 -34.51 34.01
N GLU A 103 -33.01 -35.10 34.55
CA GLU A 103 -33.08 -35.39 35.98
C GLU A 103 -31.95 -36.39 36.29
N SER A 104 -30.82 -35.86 36.77
CA SER A 104 -29.79 -36.66 37.39
C SER A 104 -30.42 -37.38 38.59
N PRO A 105 -30.46 -38.73 38.61
CA PRO A 105 -31.17 -39.44 39.65
C PRO A 105 -30.35 -39.44 40.94
N LEU A 106 -31.03 -39.05 42.04
CA LEU A 106 -30.73 -39.41 43.42
C LEU A 106 -29.48 -38.78 44.07
N VAL A 107 -29.67 -37.63 44.73
CA VAL A 107 -29.02 -37.40 46.03
C VAL A 107 -30.09 -37.62 47.09
N GLY A 108 -30.10 -38.84 47.63
CA GLY A 108 -31.02 -39.25 48.67
C GLY A 108 -30.91 -38.34 49.89
N GLU A 109 -32.08 -38.02 50.46
CA GLU A 109 -32.22 -37.67 51.86
C GLU A 109 -31.38 -38.65 52.70
N ARG A 110 -30.44 -38.09 53.46
CA ARG A 110 -29.96 -38.70 54.68
C ARG A 110 -30.36 -37.76 55.82
N GLU A 111 -31.12 -38.35 56.73
CA GLU A 111 -31.51 -37.83 58.04
C GLU A 111 -30.33 -37.23 58.83
#